data_AF-A0A496WLA7-F1
#
_entry.id   AF-A0A496WLA7-F1
#
_cell.length_a   1.000
_cell.length_b   1.000
_cell.length_c   1.000
_cell.angle_alpha   90.00
_cell.angle_beta   90.00
_cell.angle_gamma   90.00
#
_symmetry.space_group_name_H-M   'P 1'
#
loop_
_entity.id
_entity.type
_entity.pdbx_description
1 polymer ?
#
loop_
_entity_poly.entity_id
_entity_poly.type
_entity_poly.pdbx_seq_one_letter_code
_entity_poly.pdbx_strand_id
1 'polypeptide(L)'
;MSTLAVELHPQAHRVKCTNEAIIVELLDGRTVSAPLVWFPRLSQANVEQLENWELLGDGEGIHWPDLDEDLSVAGLLAGTH
;
A
#
# COMPACT_ATOMS: atom_id res chain seq x y z
N MET A 1 -3.69 -6.19 -33.48
CA MET A 1 -2.71 -5.27 -32.89
C MET A 1 -2.47 -5.76 -31.47
N SER A 2 -1.30 -6.32 -31.19
CA SER A 2 -0.96 -6.79 -29.85
C SER A 2 -0.28 -5.63 -29.13
N THR A 3 -1.01 -4.93 -28.28
CA THR A 3 -0.39 -3.99 -27.36
C THR A 3 0.43 -4.84 -26.40
N LEU A 4 1.75 -4.72 -26.44
CA LEU A 4 2.61 -5.27 -25.39
C LEU A 4 2.23 -4.48 -24.14
N ALA A 5 1.40 -5.07 -23.28
CA ALA A 5 1.18 -4.53 -21.95
C ALA A 5 2.55 -4.57 -21.29
N VAL A 6 3.14 -3.41 -21.04
CA VAL A 6 4.25 -3.34 -20.09
C VAL A 6 3.69 -3.91 -18.80
N GLU A 7 4.18 -5.07 -18.38
CA GLU A 7 3.92 -5.63 -17.06
C GLU A 7 4.61 -4.70 -16.06
N LEU A 8 3.94 -3.59 -15.75
CA LEU A 8 4.34 -2.71 -14.67
C LEU A 8 4.12 -3.52 -13.40
N HIS A 9 5.21 -3.83 -12.71
CA HIS A 9 5.19 -4.31 -11.34
C HIS A 9 5.24 -3.08 -10.44
N PRO A 10 4.09 -2.56 -10.00
CA PRO A 10 4.05 -1.38 -9.15
C PRO A 10 4.69 -1.73 -7.80
N GLN A 11 5.77 -1.04 -7.47
CA GLN A 11 6.52 -1.26 -6.24
C GLN A 11 6.38 -0.04 -5.34
N ALA A 12 5.90 -0.24 -4.12
CA ALA A 12 5.89 0.77 -3.08
C ALA A 12 7.32 1.03 -2.58
N HIS A 13 7.65 2.30 -2.36
CA HIS A 13 8.90 2.69 -1.69
C HIS A 13 8.66 3.49 -0.42
N ARG A 14 7.50 4.13 -0.27
CA ARG A 14 7.16 4.91 0.91
C ARG A 14 5.66 4.81 1.16
N VAL A 15 5.32 4.61 2.42
CA VAL A 15 3.94 4.57 2.89
C VAL A 15 3.78 5.62 3.97
N LYS A 16 2.66 6.34 3.89
CA LYS A 16 2.25 7.32 4.89
C LYS A 16 0.79 7.11 5.20
N CYS A 17 0.48 6.92 6.47
CA CYS A 17 -0.89 6.88 6.95
C CYS A 17 -1.25 8.21 7.62
N THR A 18 -2.47 8.66 7.39
CA THR A 18 -3.11 9.79 8.07
C THR A 18 -4.40 9.31 8.70
N ASN A 19 -5.07 10.13 9.50
CA ASN A 19 -6.34 9.75 10.11
C ASN A 19 -7.44 9.41 9.09
N GLU A 20 -7.30 9.83 7.83
CA GLU A 20 -8.34 9.69 6.80
C GLU A 20 -7.92 8.77 5.65
N ALA A 21 -6.63 8.71 5.33
CA ALA A 21 -6.13 8.02 4.14
C ALA A 21 -4.78 7.34 4.37
N ILE A 22 -4.59 6.22 3.67
CA ILE A 22 -3.28 5.64 3.38
C ILE A 22 -2.78 6.19 2.05
N ILE A 23 -1.52 6.60 2.02
CA ILE A 23 -0.84 7.17 0.86
C ILE A 23 0.39 6.31 0.58
N VAL A 24 0.48 5.79 -0.63
CA VAL A 24 1.59 4.94 -1.10
C VAL A 24 2.28 5.62 -2.27
N GLU A 25 3.57 5.85 -2.14
CA GLU A 25 4.44 6.34 -3.21
C GLU A 25 5.13 5.15 -3.89
N LEU A 26 4.96 5.07 -5.21
CA LEU A 26 5.50 4.01 -6.05
C LEU A 26 6.84 4.44 -6.67
N LEU A 27 7.74 3.47 -6.90
CA LEU A 27 9.06 3.71 -7.51
C LEU A 27 9.00 4.35 -8.90
N ASP A 28 7.89 4.18 -9.62
CA ASP A 28 7.66 4.80 -10.91
C ASP A 28 7.20 6.27 -10.84
N GLY A 29 7.18 6.85 -9.64
CA GLY A 29 6.85 8.25 -9.38
C GLY A 29 5.35 8.51 -9.20
N ARG A 30 4.49 7.49 -9.25
CA ARG A 30 3.06 7.64 -8.94
C ARG A 30 2.83 7.69 -7.43
N THR A 31 1.78 8.40 -7.04
CA THR A 31 1.25 8.38 -5.67
C THR A 31 -0.19 7.89 -5.71
N VAL A 32 -0.49 6.88 -4.90
CA VAL A 32 -1.81 6.29 -4.77
C VAL A 32 -2.33 6.58 -3.37
N SER A 33 -3.57 7.04 -3.27
CA SER A 33 -4.22 7.28 -1.98
C SER A 33 -5.55 6.56 -1.90
N ALA A 34 -5.82 5.90 -0.79
CA ALA A 34 -7.09 5.27 -0.49
C ALA A 34 -7.57 5.67 0.92
N PRO A 35 -8.89 5.77 1.16
CA PRO A 35 -9.41 6.01 2.50
C PRO A 35 -8.96 4.94 3.49
N LEU A 36 -8.45 5.35 4.67
CA LEU A 36 -7.96 4.43 5.69
C LEU A 36 -9.09 3.53 6.21
N VAL A 37 -10.34 4.03 6.20
CA VAL A 37 -11.55 3.29 6.58
C VAL A 37 -11.82 2.05 5.73
N TRP A 38 -11.20 1.92 4.55
CA TRP A 38 -11.29 0.69 3.75
C TRP A 38 -10.49 -0.47 4.34
N PHE A 39 -9.58 -0.19 5.26
CA PHE A 39 -8.70 -1.14 5.91
C PHE A 39 -9.04 -1.19 7.40
N PRO A 40 -9.99 -2.03 7.84
CA PRO A 40 -10.50 -2.00 9.20
C PRO A 40 -9.41 -2.09 10.27
N ARG A 41 -8.38 -2.93 10.06
CA ARG A 41 -7.25 -3.07 11.00
C ARG A 41 -6.42 -1.80 11.08
N LEU A 42 -6.05 -1.22 9.94
CA LEU A 42 -5.29 0.03 9.90
C LEU A 42 -6.11 1.21 10.44
N SER A 43 -7.43 1.22 10.22
CA SER A 43 -8.32 2.29 10.70
C SER A 43 -8.46 2.35 12.23
N GLN A 44 -8.17 1.24 12.93
CA GLN A 44 -8.22 1.14 14.39
C GLN A 44 -6.83 1.20 15.03
N ALA A 45 -5.78 1.25 14.22
CA ALA A 45 -4.41 1.29 14.69
C ALA A 45 -4.02 2.67 15.23
N ASN A 46 -3.07 2.70 16.15
CA ASN A 46 -2.47 3.95 16.59
C ASN A 46 -1.37 4.41 15.61
N VAL A 47 -0.91 5.64 15.76
CA VAL A 47 0.10 6.24 14.86
C VAL A 47 1.41 5.45 14.87
N GLU A 48 1.87 4.99 16.03
CA GLU A 48 3.12 4.24 16.16
C GLU A 48 3.07 2.92 15.39
N GLN A 49 1.94 2.21 15.47
CA GLN A 49 1.69 0.97 14.71
C GLN A 49 1.63 1.25 13.22
N LEU A 50 0.98 2.33 12.79
CA LEU A 50 0.86 2.69 11.38
C LEU A 50 2.17 3.15 10.75
N GLU A 51 3.06 3.76 11.55
CA GLU A 51 4.41 4.15 11.14
C GLU A 51 5.39 2.98 11.12
N ASN A 52 5.12 1.91 11.87
CA ASN A 52 5.90 0.67 11.86
C ASN A 52 5.43 -0.26 10.74
N TRP A 53 5.83 0.04 9.51
CA TRP A 53 5.59 -0.81 8.35
C TRP A 53 6.89 -1.28 7.71
N GLU A 54 6.79 -2.41 7.00
CA GLU A 54 7.88 -3.05 6.27
C GLU A 54 7.43 -3.34 4.84
N LEU A 55 8.35 -3.27 3.88
CA LEU A 55 8.07 -3.70 2.51
C LEU A 55 8.24 -5.21 2.40
N LEU A 56 7.28 -5.87 1.75
CA LEU A 56 7.36 -7.27 1.38
C LEU A 56 7.86 -7.41 -0.07
N GLY A 57 8.75 -8.38 -0.28
CA GLY A 57 9.41 -8.58 -1.57
C GLY A 57 10.19 -7.33 -2.00
N ASP A 58 10.16 -7.00 -3.29
CA ASP A 58 10.74 -5.78 -3.84
C ASP A 58 9.79 -4.55 -3.72
N GLY A 59 8.91 -4.54 -2.72
CA GLY A 59 7.89 -3.50 -2.53
C GLY A 59 6.53 -3.82 -3.17
N GLU A 60 6.27 -5.09 -3.50
CA GLU A 60 4.98 -5.55 -4.06
C GLU A 60 3.87 -5.60 -2.99
N GLY A 61 4.27 -5.69 -1.72
CA GLY A 61 3.38 -5.63 -0.57
C GLY A 61 3.94 -4.75 0.54
N ILE A 62 3.06 -4.36 1.45
CA ILE A 62 3.36 -3.60 2.65
C ILE A 62 2.85 -4.40 3.84
N HIS A 63 3.65 -4.58 4.87
CA HIS A 63 3.30 -5.32 6.08
C HIS A 63 3.36 -4.41 7.31
N TRP A 64 2.36 -4.48 8.17
CA TRP A 64 2.35 -3.86 9.49
C TRP A 64 2.50 -4.96 10.56
N PRO A 65 3.72 -5.23 11.07
CA PRO A 65 3.97 -6.32 12.00
C PRO A 65 3.18 -6.20 13.32
N ASP A 66 2.98 -4.99 13.83
CA ASP A 66 2.20 -4.78 15.07
C ASP A 66 0.70 -5.07 14.92
N LEU A 67 0.21 -5.09 13.68
CA LEU A 67 -1.20 -5.28 13.34
C LEU A 67 -1.47 -6.64 12.68
N ASP A 68 -0.41 -7.39 12.36
CA ASP A 68 -0.45 -8.62 11.57
C ASP A 68 -1.28 -8.44 10.28
N GLU A 69 -1.05 -7.29 9.61
CA GLU A 69 -1.78 -6.89 8.41
C GLU A 69 -0.83 -6.75 7.22
N ASP A 70 -1.28 -7.19 6.05
CA ASP A 70 -0.58 -7.03 4.78
C ASP A 70 -1.47 -6.33 3.75
N LEU A 71 -0.84 -5.51 2.90
CA LEU A 71 -1.49 -4.79 1.82
C LEU A 71 -0.73 -5.00 0.52
N SER A 72 -1.40 -5.60 -0.47
CA SER A 72 -0.87 -5.73 -1.82
C SER A 72 -0.92 -4.39 -2.57
N VAL A 73 0.19 -3.98 -3.19
CA VAL A 73 0.24 -2.80 -4.06
C VAL A 73 -0.58 -3.01 -5.34
N ALA A 74 -0.54 -4.22 -5.90
CA ALA A 74 -1.36 -4.58 -7.05
C ALA A 74 -2.87 -4.56 -6.68
N GLY A 75 -3.23 -5.12 -5.52
CA GLY A 75 -4.59 -5.06 -4.99
C GLY A 75 -5.08 -3.63 -4.80
N LEU A 76 -4.21 -2.75 -4.29
CA LEU A 76 -4.48 -1.32 -4.14
C LEU A 76 -4.75 -0.58 -5.44
N LEU A 77 -4.03 -0.90 -6.50
CA LEU A 77 -4.28 -0.31 -7.81
C LEU A 77 -5.54 -0.87 -8.48
N ALA A 78 -5.89 -2.12 -8.21
CA ALA A 78 -7.08 -2.77 -8.74
C ALA A 78 -8.37 -2.42 -7.96
N GLY A 79 -8.25 -1.92 -6.72
CA GLY A 79 -9.38 -1.73 -5.81
C GLY A 79 -9.94 -3.04 -5.27
N THR A 80 -9.15 -4.12 -5.32
CA THR A 80 -9.46 -5.43 -4.73
C THR A 80 -8.43 -5.69 -3.64
N HIS A 81 -8.77 -5.31 -2.43
CA HIS A 81 -7.94 -5.41 -1.24
C HIS A 81 -8.39 -6.58 -0.37
#